data_AF-A0A9J7A548-F1
#
_entry.id   AF-A0A9J7A548-F1
#
_cell.length_a   1.000
_cell.length_b   1.000
_cell.length_c   1.000
_cell.angle_alpha   90.00
_cell.angle_beta   90.00
_cell.angle_gamma   90.00
#
_symmetry.space_group_name_H-M   'P 1'
#
loop_
_entity.id
_entity.type
_entity.pdbx_description
1 polymer ?
#
loop_
_entity_poly.entity_id
_entity_poly.type
_entity_poly.pdbx_seq_one_letter_code
_entity_poly.pdbx_strand_id
1 'polypeptide(L)'
;MALTLSACGGGEEGPFGESSSSVASSSSSGSSSESTEFDEVMGLYDASSGVDKNYYYIDSSGTLTAYNYLGDGADAGDNCYREAVEDDANADITGSSLNAESSGDYSIDIGGNTVTLEMTGDEITRISAGGISTVGSMALTLGGVSFRLTSKRATDLSIDDITSMMCE
;
A
#
# COMPACT_ATOMS: atom_id res chain seq x y z
N MET A 1 -18.75 48.60 -14.37
CA MET A 1 -19.97 49.30 -13.92
C MET A 1 -21.16 48.37 -14.14
N ALA A 2 -22.10 48.39 -13.19
CA ALA A 2 -23.40 47.73 -13.19
C ALA A 2 -23.42 46.19 -13.05
N LEU A 3 -23.57 45.73 -11.80
CA LEU A 3 -24.29 44.50 -11.45
C LEU A 3 -25.46 44.90 -10.55
N THR A 4 -26.62 45.03 -11.16
CA THR A 4 -27.98 44.97 -10.60
C THR A 4 -28.32 43.49 -10.27
N LEU A 5 -29.22 43.05 -9.37
CA LEU A 5 -30.23 43.56 -8.42
C LEU A 5 -30.49 42.36 -7.46
N SER A 6 -30.50 42.53 -6.15
CA SER A 6 -31.68 42.54 -5.24
C SER A 6 -32.62 41.31 -5.26
N ALA A 7 -32.66 40.58 -4.14
CA ALA A 7 -33.85 40.06 -3.43
C ALA A 7 -33.35 39.51 -2.07
N CYS A 8 -33.73 39.98 -0.87
CA CYS A 8 -34.98 40.42 -0.25
C CYS A 8 -35.92 39.28 0.15
N GLY A 9 -35.95 39.01 1.47
CA GLY A 9 -36.85 38.15 2.24
C GLY A 9 -36.08 37.76 3.51
N GLY A 10 -36.28 38.35 4.70
CA GLY A 10 -37.53 38.51 5.45
C GLY A 10 -37.86 37.16 6.09
N GLY A 11 -37.79 36.89 7.39
CA GLY A 11 -37.59 37.68 8.62
C GLY A 11 -38.46 36.99 9.67
N GLU A 12 -37.92 36.61 10.83
CA GLU A 12 -38.70 36.29 12.05
C GLU A 12 -37.77 36.19 13.28
N GLU A 13 -38.31 36.56 14.43
CA GLU A 13 -37.63 37.09 15.62
C GLU A 13 -37.64 36.06 16.76
N GLY A 14 -36.55 35.92 17.52
CA GLY A 14 -36.61 35.32 18.88
C GLY A 14 -35.31 34.68 19.39
N PRO A 15 -35.00 34.76 20.70
CA PRO A 15 -33.65 35.11 21.19
C PRO A 15 -32.86 33.95 21.84
N PHE A 16 -31.72 34.32 22.46
CA PHE A 16 -30.88 33.60 23.44
C PHE A 16 -29.75 32.71 22.90
N GLY A 17 -28.52 33.20 23.08
CA GLY A 17 -27.50 32.44 23.80
C GLY A 17 -26.51 31.58 22.99
N GLU A 18 -25.24 31.99 23.11
CA GLU A 18 -24.03 31.16 23.08
C GLU A 18 -23.31 30.94 21.73
N SER A 19 -22.10 31.50 21.70
CA SER A 19 -21.04 31.30 20.73
C SER A 19 -20.69 29.81 20.58
N SER A 20 -20.58 29.34 19.34
CA SER A 20 -19.44 28.53 18.89
C SER A 20 -19.49 28.35 17.38
N SER A 21 -18.42 28.80 16.76
CA SER A 21 -18.04 28.56 15.37
C SER A 21 -17.78 27.07 15.13
N SER A 22 -18.47 26.48 14.17
CA SER A 22 -17.99 25.28 13.49
C SER A 22 -18.45 25.28 12.04
N VAL A 23 -17.43 25.28 11.19
CA VAL A 23 -17.46 25.18 9.74
C VAL A 23 -18.32 24.01 9.26
N ALA A 24 -19.10 24.26 8.22
CA ALA A 24 -19.78 23.21 7.47
C ALA A 24 -18.71 22.39 6.73
N SER A 25 -18.35 21.24 7.29
CA SER A 25 -17.61 20.22 6.57
C SER A 25 -18.55 19.63 5.52
N SER A 26 -18.39 20.06 4.28
CA SER A 26 -18.83 19.32 3.12
C SER A 26 -18.12 17.97 3.13
N SER A 27 -18.79 16.94 3.65
CA SER A 27 -18.39 15.55 3.48
C SER A 27 -18.61 15.19 2.01
N SER A 28 -17.59 15.44 1.19
CA SER A 28 -17.42 14.74 -0.07
C SER A 28 -17.14 13.28 0.26
N SER A 29 -18.20 12.49 0.39
CA SER A 29 -18.15 11.05 0.25
C SER A 29 -17.78 10.77 -1.19
N GLY A 30 -16.47 10.79 -1.48
CA GLY A 30 -15.93 10.19 -2.68
C GLY A 30 -16.21 8.70 -2.58
N SER A 31 -17.17 8.22 -3.37
CA SER A 31 -17.22 6.80 -3.72
C SER A 31 -15.86 6.47 -4.32
N SER A 32 -15.01 5.80 -3.57
CA SER A 32 -13.84 5.12 -4.11
C SER A 32 -14.38 4.10 -5.10
N SER A 33 -14.38 4.44 -6.39
CA SER A 33 -14.47 3.43 -7.42
C SER A 33 -13.30 2.50 -7.18
N GLU A 34 -13.57 1.24 -6.84
CA GLU A 34 -12.55 0.21 -6.78
C GLU A 34 -11.80 0.23 -8.12
N SER A 35 -10.56 0.69 -8.09
CA SER A 35 -9.71 0.76 -9.27
C SER A 35 -9.28 -0.65 -9.60
N THR A 36 -9.77 -1.19 -10.72
CA THR A 36 -9.35 -2.51 -11.23
C THR A 36 -7.94 -2.47 -11.84
N GLU A 37 -7.23 -1.35 -11.69
CA GLU A 37 -5.93 -1.09 -12.30
C GLU A 37 -4.85 -2.04 -11.76
N PHE A 38 -5.01 -2.54 -10.53
CA PHE A 38 -4.04 -3.41 -9.87
C PHE A 38 -4.54 -4.85 -9.68
N ASP A 39 -5.68 -5.23 -10.26
CA ASP A 39 -6.27 -6.56 -10.05
C ASP A 39 -5.31 -7.71 -10.41
N GLU A 40 -4.51 -7.52 -11.47
CA GLU A 40 -3.55 -8.51 -11.98
C GLU A 40 -2.32 -8.68 -11.08
N VAL A 41 -2.02 -7.72 -10.20
CA VAL A 41 -0.84 -7.72 -9.33
C VAL A 41 -1.20 -7.71 -7.83
N MET A 42 -2.47 -7.49 -7.50
CA MET A 42 -2.98 -7.57 -6.13
C MET A 42 -2.81 -8.99 -5.59
N GLY A 43 -2.31 -9.10 -4.35
CA GLY A 43 -2.14 -10.39 -3.70
C GLY A 43 -1.04 -10.40 -2.65
N LEU A 44 -0.88 -11.57 -2.02
CA LEU A 44 0.17 -11.83 -1.05
C LEU A 44 1.38 -12.47 -1.74
N TYR A 45 2.58 -11.98 -1.44
CA TYR A 45 3.85 -12.40 -2.03
C TYR A 45 4.83 -12.84 -0.93
N ASP A 46 5.51 -13.95 -1.17
CA ASP A 46 6.47 -14.53 -0.20
C ASP A 46 7.84 -13.83 -0.27
N ALA A 47 8.11 -13.00 0.73
CA ALA A 47 9.35 -12.26 0.87
C ALA A 47 10.39 -12.96 1.75
N SER A 48 10.09 -14.14 2.30
CA SER A 48 10.91 -14.84 3.30
C SER A 48 12.36 -15.09 2.87
N SER A 49 13.30 -14.97 3.80
CA SER A 49 14.74 -15.18 3.57
C SER A 49 15.32 -16.15 4.61
N GLY A 50 15.54 -17.40 4.20
CA GLY A 50 16.09 -18.42 5.09
C GLY A 50 15.11 -18.82 6.19
N VAL A 51 15.41 -18.45 7.44
CA VAL A 51 14.54 -18.72 8.60
C VAL A 51 13.62 -17.56 8.94
N ASP A 52 13.87 -16.39 8.34
CA ASP A 52 13.10 -15.16 8.48
C ASP A 52 11.92 -15.18 7.51
N LYS A 53 10.70 -15.06 8.03
CA LYS A 53 9.44 -15.20 7.30
C LYS A 53 8.74 -13.86 7.16
N ASN A 54 8.80 -13.34 5.95
CA ASN A 54 8.27 -12.03 5.58
C ASN A 54 7.33 -12.15 4.39
N TYR A 55 6.34 -11.28 4.33
CA TYR A 55 5.35 -11.25 3.26
C TYR A 55 5.06 -9.82 2.83
N TYR A 56 4.74 -9.62 1.55
CA TYR A 56 4.20 -8.37 1.04
C TYR A 56 2.79 -8.58 0.55
N TYR A 57 1.89 -7.70 0.95
CA TYR A 57 0.56 -7.62 0.39
C TYR A 57 0.46 -6.40 -0.50
N ILE A 58 0.00 -6.59 -1.73
CA ILE A 58 -0.39 -5.52 -2.63
C ILE A 58 -1.92 -5.47 -2.59
N ASP A 59 -2.48 -4.33 -2.19
CA ASP A 59 -3.93 -4.14 -2.14
C ASP A 59 -4.52 -3.67 -3.49
N SER A 60 -5.84 -3.49 -3.55
CA SER A 60 -6.54 -3.05 -4.76
C SER A 60 -6.24 -1.60 -5.18
N SER A 61 -5.60 -0.82 -4.31
CA SER A 61 -5.08 0.52 -4.63
C SER A 61 -3.63 0.49 -5.12
N GLY A 62 -3.01 -0.69 -5.19
CA GLY A 62 -1.60 -0.86 -5.54
C GLY A 62 -0.66 -0.49 -4.40
N THR A 63 -1.15 -0.36 -3.16
CA THR A 63 -0.31 -0.03 -2.00
C THR A 63 0.29 -1.31 -1.42
N LEU A 64 1.58 -1.25 -1.08
CA LEU A 64 2.32 -2.34 -0.46
C LEU A 64 2.26 -2.25 1.06
N THR A 65 1.97 -3.38 1.71
CA THR A 65 2.13 -3.56 3.15
C THR A 65 3.06 -4.74 3.40
N ALA A 66 4.11 -4.53 4.19
CA ALA A 66 5.00 -5.60 4.61
C ALA A 66 4.61 -6.17 5.96
N TYR A 67 4.64 -7.49 6.07
CA TYR A 67 4.33 -8.24 7.28
C TYR A 67 5.47 -9.19 7.64
N ASN A 68 5.79 -9.26 8.93
CA ASN A 68 6.82 -10.14 9.49
C ASN A 68 6.15 -11.13 10.45
N TYR A 69 6.51 -12.41 10.36
CA TYR A 69 6.02 -13.43 11.29
C TYR A 69 7.00 -13.60 12.45
N LEU A 70 6.65 -13.04 13.61
CA LEU A 70 7.58 -12.94 14.75
C LEU A 70 7.88 -14.30 15.39
N GLY A 71 7.08 -15.33 15.13
CA GLY A 71 7.28 -16.69 15.65
C GLY A 71 8.24 -17.52 14.81
N ASP A 72 8.97 -16.91 13.89
CA ASP A 72 9.94 -17.59 13.05
C ASP A 72 11.28 -17.86 13.76
N GLY A 73 12.23 -18.43 13.01
CA GLY A 73 13.53 -18.77 13.56
C GLY A 73 14.50 -17.60 13.67
N ALA A 74 14.18 -16.43 13.10
CA ALA A 74 14.99 -15.23 13.17
C ALA A 74 14.62 -14.37 14.39
N ASP A 75 13.32 -14.18 14.63
CA ASP A 75 12.80 -13.28 15.65
C ASP A 75 12.60 -13.95 17.02
N ALA A 76 12.24 -15.24 17.02
CA ALA A 76 11.94 -16.01 18.24
C ALA A 76 10.94 -15.33 19.19
N GLY A 77 10.01 -14.54 18.65
CA GLY A 77 8.93 -13.85 19.35
C GLY A 77 7.64 -14.67 19.41
N ASP A 78 6.53 -13.96 19.59
CA ASP A 78 5.19 -14.56 19.65
C ASP A 78 4.76 -15.13 18.29
N ASN A 79 3.89 -16.15 18.30
CA ASN A 79 3.37 -16.78 17.09
C ASN A 79 2.27 -15.92 16.43
N CYS A 80 2.63 -14.72 16.01
CA CYS A 80 1.77 -13.74 15.39
C CYS A 80 2.51 -12.97 14.29
N TYR A 81 1.75 -12.28 13.45
CA TYR A 81 2.26 -11.40 12.43
C TYR A 81 2.23 -9.95 12.93
N ARG A 82 3.10 -9.12 12.38
CA ARG A 82 3.11 -7.67 12.61
C ARG A 82 3.45 -6.96 11.30
N GLU A 83 2.88 -5.78 11.08
CA GLU A 83 3.37 -4.89 10.02
C GLU A 83 4.83 -4.49 10.29
N ALA A 84 5.64 -4.40 9.23
CA ALA A 84 7.03 -3.99 9.36
C ALA A 84 7.15 -2.55 9.93
N VAL A 85 8.11 -2.32 10.83
CA VAL A 85 8.42 -1.04 11.49
C VAL A 85 9.88 -0.65 11.25
N GLU A 86 10.26 0.60 11.52
CA GLU A 86 11.51 1.27 11.12
C GLU A 86 12.82 0.44 11.16
N ASP A 87 12.98 -0.51 12.09
CA ASP A 87 14.18 -1.35 12.19
C ASP A 87 14.13 -2.66 11.36
N ASP A 88 12.97 -3.00 10.80
CA ASP A 88 12.77 -4.19 9.99
C ASP A 88 13.40 -3.99 8.59
N ALA A 89 14.02 -5.04 8.06
CA ALA A 89 14.70 -4.99 6.77
C ALA A 89 13.77 -4.67 5.58
N ASN A 90 12.45 -4.72 5.80
CA ASN A 90 11.42 -4.47 4.81
C ASN A 90 10.45 -3.33 5.21
N ALA A 91 10.76 -2.55 6.25
CA ALA A 91 9.91 -1.47 6.74
C ALA A 91 9.63 -0.41 5.66
N ASP A 92 10.66 -0.04 4.93
CA ASP A 92 10.64 1.05 3.95
C ASP A 92 9.77 0.77 2.72
N ILE A 93 9.34 -0.48 2.51
CA ILE A 93 8.43 -0.81 1.41
C ILE A 93 6.96 -0.57 1.78
N THR A 94 6.63 -0.59 3.07
CA THR A 94 5.27 -0.37 3.55
C THR A 94 4.82 1.05 3.23
N GLY A 95 3.63 1.17 2.63
CA GLY A 95 3.06 2.44 2.18
C GLY A 95 3.58 2.91 0.82
N SER A 96 4.49 2.16 0.19
CA SER A 96 4.85 2.42 -1.21
C SER A 96 3.68 2.04 -2.12
N SER A 97 3.45 2.83 -3.17
CA SER A 97 2.39 2.58 -4.14
C SER A 97 2.98 2.19 -5.50
N LEU A 98 2.32 1.25 -6.16
CA LEU A 98 2.57 0.94 -7.56
C LEU A 98 2.05 2.06 -8.45
N ASN A 99 2.77 2.30 -9.55
CA ASN A 99 2.28 3.03 -10.70
C ASN A 99 2.02 2.02 -11.82
N ALA A 100 0.84 2.08 -12.42
CA ALA A 100 0.54 1.29 -13.62
C ALA A 100 1.15 1.95 -14.86
N GLU A 101 1.92 1.18 -15.61
CA GLU A 101 2.56 1.65 -16.85
C GLU A 101 1.67 1.36 -18.06
N SER A 102 1.78 2.18 -19.11
CA SER A 102 1.01 1.97 -20.35
C SER A 102 1.35 0.66 -21.10
N SER A 103 2.43 -0.02 -20.71
CA SER A 103 2.80 -1.34 -21.23
C SER A 103 2.00 -2.49 -20.62
N GLY A 104 1.29 -2.26 -19.49
CA GLY A 104 0.71 -3.30 -18.65
C GLY A 104 1.65 -3.81 -17.56
N ASP A 105 2.84 -3.21 -17.43
CA ASP A 105 3.77 -3.46 -16.33
C ASP A 105 3.47 -2.54 -15.15
N TYR A 106 4.07 -2.82 -14.00
CA TYR A 106 3.95 -1.97 -12.81
C TYR A 106 5.31 -1.46 -12.37
N SER A 107 5.37 -0.24 -11.83
CA SER A 107 6.58 0.35 -11.28
C SER A 107 6.40 0.81 -9.84
N ILE A 108 7.46 0.74 -9.04
CA ILE A 108 7.48 1.20 -7.64
C ILE A 108 8.80 1.92 -7.37
N ASP A 109 8.72 3.07 -6.73
CA ASP A 109 9.92 3.81 -6.31
C ASP A 109 10.34 3.42 -4.90
N ILE A 110 11.50 2.76 -4.79
CA ILE A 110 12.07 2.32 -3.52
C ILE A 110 13.43 2.99 -3.34
N GLY A 111 13.61 3.75 -2.26
CA GLY A 111 14.88 4.44 -1.97
C GLY A 111 15.35 5.35 -3.10
N GLY A 112 14.41 6.00 -3.80
CA GLY A 112 14.70 6.87 -4.95
C GLY A 112 15.11 6.13 -6.23
N ASN A 113 14.89 4.82 -6.30
CA ASN A 113 15.14 4.00 -7.49
C ASN A 113 13.84 3.33 -7.93
N THR A 114 13.57 3.38 -9.23
CA THR A 114 12.43 2.69 -9.82
C THR A 114 12.73 1.20 -9.97
N VAL A 115 11.82 0.39 -9.44
CA VAL A 115 11.75 -1.06 -9.63
C VAL A 115 10.56 -1.34 -10.54
N THR A 116 10.77 -2.15 -11.57
CA THR A 116 9.73 -2.53 -12.54
C THR A 116 9.38 -4.00 -12.37
N LEU A 117 8.07 -4.27 -12.33
CA LEU A 117 7.45 -5.59 -12.33
C LEU A 117 6.88 -5.83 -13.73
N GLU A 118 7.58 -6.61 -14.54
CA GLU A 118 7.15 -6.94 -15.89
C GLU A 118 6.13 -8.07 -15.86
N MET A 119 4.98 -7.85 -16.49
CA MET A 119 3.81 -8.73 -16.38
C MET A 119 3.59 -9.56 -17.64
N THR A 120 2.97 -10.72 -17.47
CA THR A 120 2.36 -11.47 -18.59
C THR A 120 1.05 -12.07 -18.09
N GLY A 121 -0.06 -11.40 -18.39
CA GLY A 121 -1.32 -11.66 -17.70
C GLY A 121 -1.18 -11.35 -16.21
N ASP A 122 -1.67 -12.24 -15.35
CA ASP A 122 -1.67 -12.07 -13.89
C ASP A 122 -0.34 -12.47 -13.20
N GLU A 123 0.72 -12.73 -13.96
CA GLU A 123 2.00 -13.20 -13.44
C GLU A 123 3.12 -12.17 -13.63
N ILE A 124 3.85 -11.89 -12.55
CA ILE A 124 5.14 -11.19 -12.63
C ILE A 124 6.13 -12.16 -13.28
N THR A 125 6.66 -11.81 -14.44
CA THR A 125 7.63 -12.64 -15.17
C THR A 125 9.06 -12.20 -14.95
N ARG A 126 9.27 -10.92 -14.66
CA ARG A 126 10.59 -10.35 -14.43
C ARG A 126 10.51 -9.16 -13.48
N ILE A 127 11.53 -9.04 -12.66
CA ILE A 127 11.73 -7.90 -11.76
C ILE A 127 13.02 -7.22 -12.20
N SER A 128 12.98 -5.92 -12.41
CA SER A 128 14.16 -5.14 -12.79
C SER A 128 14.32 -3.87 -11.96
N ALA A 129 15.57 -3.53 -11.64
CA ALA A 129 15.93 -2.33 -10.92
C ALA A 129 17.40 -1.97 -11.19
N GLY A 130 17.71 -0.69 -11.39
CA GLY A 130 19.10 -0.22 -11.53
C GLY A 130 19.90 -0.89 -12.66
N GLY A 131 19.24 -1.33 -13.73
CA GLY A 131 19.87 -2.04 -14.86
C GLY A 131 20.12 -3.54 -14.62
N ILE A 132 19.69 -4.07 -13.48
CA ILE A 132 19.70 -5.51 -13.16
C ILE A 132 18.29 -6.04 -13.37
N SER A 133 18.15 -7.24 -13.92
CA SER A 133 16.87 -7.93 -14.07
C SER A 133 16.97 -9.40 -13.68
N THR A 134 15.94 -9.95 -13.04
CA THR A 134 15.87 -11.37 -12.67
C THR A 134 14.50 -11.97 -12.97
N VAL A 135 14.47 -13.29 -13.14
CA VAL A 135 13.24 -14.09 -13.21
C VAL A 135 13.14 -14.83 -11.88
N GLY A 136 12.09 -14.58 -11.10
CA GLY A 136 11.92 -15.16 -9.77
C GLY A 136 12.02 -14.12 -8.65
N SER A 137 12.97 -14.30 -7.74
CA SER A 137 13.16 -13.37 -6.61
C SER A 137 14.38 -12.49 -6.79
N MET A 138 14.26 -11.25 -6.31
CA MET A 138 15.28 -10.21 -6.31
C MET A 138 15.44 -9.72 -4.88
N ALA A 139 16.66 -9.65 -4.38
CA ALA A 139 16.98 -8.98 -3.13
C ALA A 139 18.01 -7.89 -3.42
N LEU A 140 17.70 -6.66 -3.06
CA LEU A 140 18.51 -5.48 -3.39
C LEU A 140 18.55 -4.52 -2.22
N THR A 141 19.62 -3.73 -2.18
CA THR A 141 19.69 -2.53 -1.37
C THR A 141 19.79 -1.33 -2.30
N LEU A 142 18.73 -0.52 -2.38
CA LEU A 142 18.62 0.65 -3.25
C LEU A 142 18.49 1.91 -2.37
N GLY A 143 19.40 2.86 -2.52
CA GLY A 143 19.34 4.13 -1.77
C GLY A 143 19.41 3.99 -0.24
N GLY A 144 19.94 2.87 0.27
CA GLY A 144 19.96 2.55 1.70
C GLY A 144 18.80 1.68 2.17
N VAL A 145 17.77 1.50 1.34
CA VAL A 145 16.62 0.64 1.60
C VAL A 145 16.94 -0.77 1.12
N SER A 146 16.91 -1.75 2.02
CA SER A 146 16.95 -3.16 1.62
C SER A 146 15.54 -3.66 1.36
N PHE A 147 15.36 -4.49 0.35
CA PHE A 147 14.09 -5.16 0.14
C PHE A 147 14.31 -6.46 -0.64
N ARG A 148 13.34 -7.35 -0.51
CA ARG A 148 13.21 -8.53 -1.37
C ARG A 148 11.92 -8.36 -2.16
N LEU A 149 11.85 -8.90 -3.36
CA LEU A 149 10.61 -9.07 -4.09
C LEU A 149 10.64 -10.45 -4.73
N THR A 150 9.49 -11.08 -4.82
CA THR A 150 9.32 -12.36 -5.48
C THR A 150 8.29 -12.22 -6.58
N SER A 151 8.53 -12.90 -7.70
CA SER A 151 7.57 -12.95 -8.78
C SER A 151 6.41 -13.91 -8.48
N LYS A 152 6.50 -14.72 -7.43
CA LYS A 152 5.49 -15.72 -7.05
C LYS A 152 4.64 -15.25 -5.88
N ARG A 153 3.33 -15.33 -6.05
CA ARG A 153 2.37 -15.18 -4.95
C ARG A 153 2.52 -16.31 -3.94
N ALA A 154 2.27 -15.99 -2.67
CA ALA A 154 2.10 -16.98 -1.63
C ALA A 154 0.79 -17.75 -1.85
N THR A 155 0.85 -19.08 -1.88
CA THR A 155 -0.33 -19.94 -2.11
C THR A 155 -0.79 -20.69 -0.86
N ASP A 156 0.09 -20.83 0.13
CA ASP A 156 -0.16 -21.58 1.37
C ASP A 156 -0.68 -20.70 2.51
N LEU A 157 -0.85 -19.39 2.25
CA LEU A 157 -1.23 -18.37 3.21
C LEU A 157 -2.03 -17.28 2.50
N SER A 158 -3.09 -16.78 3.13
CA SER A 158 -3.88 -15.64 2.65
C SER A 158 -3.69 -14.40 3.53
N ILE A 159 -4.11 -13.24 3.03
CA ILE A 159 -4.12 -12.01 3.83
C ILE A 159 -5.09 -12.10 5.01
N ASP A 160 -6.21 -12.83 4.86
CA ASP A 160 -7.14 -13.09 5.96
C ASP A 160 -6.48 -13.90 7.09
N ASP A 161 -5.62 -14.86 6.76
CA ASP A 161 -4.86 -15.62 7.76
C ASP A 161 -3.88 -14.73 8.52
N ILE A 162 -3.14 -13.86 7.81
CA ILE A 162 -2.21 -12.90 8.41
C ILE A 162 -2.95 -11.94 9.35
N THR A 163 -4.04 -11.34 8.87
CA THR A 163 -4.81 -10.35 9.64
C THR A 163 -5.51 -10.97 10.85
N SER A 164 -5.95 -12.23 10.77
CA SER A 164 -6.51 -12.97 11.91
C SER A 164 -5.45 -13.37 12.96
N MET A 165 -4.16 -13.29 12.61
CA MET A 165 -3.04 -13.65 13.48
C MET A 165 -2.13 -12.45 13.79
N MET A 166 -2.64 -11.23 13.68
CA MET A 166 -1.91 -10.03 14.08
C MET A 166 -1.59 -10.05 15.59
N CYS A 167 -0.40 -9.58 15.95
CA CYS A 167 -0.02 -9.37 17.34
C CYS A 167 -0.92 -8.32 17.99
N GLU A 168 -1.30 -8.54 19.24
CA GLU A 168 -2.15 -7.63 20.04
C GLU A 168 -1.35 -6.49 20.71
#